data_AF-A0A0D0DRU6-F1
#
_entry.id   AF-A0A0D0DRU6-F1
#
_cell.length_a   1.000
_cell.length_b   1.000
_cell.length_c   1.000
_cell.angle_alpha   90.00
_cell.angle_beta   90.00
_cell.angle_gamma   90.00
#
_symmetry.space_group_name_H-M   'P 1'
#
loop_
_entity.id
_entity.type
_entity.pdbx_description
1 polymer ?
#
loop_
_entity_poly.entity_id
_entity_poly.type
_entity_poly.pdbx_seq_one_letter_code
_entity_poly.pdbx_strand_id
1 'polypeptide(L)' 'SLLASYVYDNFDVNLKSQVSTVEKSNDSLKHLISGLLFPMVHGVCTDDLKCSDELW' A
#
# COMPACT_ATOMS: atom_id res chain seq x y z
N SER A 1 -2.50 12.98 -12.20
CA SER A 1 -1.49 12.85 -13.27
C SER A 1 -1.60 11.43 -13.79
N LEU A 2 -1.78 11.22 -15.10
CA LEU A 2 -1.81 9.85 -15.68
C LEU A 2 -0.43 9.17 -15.61
N LEU A 3 0.66 9.93 -15.46
CA LEU A 3 2.03 9.41 -15.46
C LEU A 3 2.56 9.13 -14.04
N ALA A 4 1.68 8.73 -13.13
CA ALA A 4 2.05 8.33 -11.79
C ALA A 4 1.51 6.93 -11.52
N SER A 5 2.38 6.02 -11.09
CA SER A 5 1.98 4.67 -10.70
C SER A 5 1.69 4.62 -9.21
N TYR A 6 0.58 3.96 -8.87
CA TYR A 6 0.14 3.68 -7.52
C TYR A 6 0.21 2.17 -7.32
N VAL A 7 0.94 1.72 -6.31
CA VAL A 7 1.05 0.30 -5.98
C VAL A 7 0.67 0.13 -4.52
N TYR A 8 -0.17 -0.86 -4.24
CA TYR A 8 -0.62 -1.20 -2.89
C TYR A 8 -0.17 -2.61 -2.53
N ASP A 9 0.25 -2.79 -1.28
CA ASP A 9 0.57 -4.10 -0.72
C ASP A 9 -0.09 -4.26 0.66
N ASN A 10 -0.79 -5.38 0.85
CA ASN A 10 -1.47 -5.71 2.09
C ASN A 10 -0.60 -6.68 2.88
N PHE A 11 -0.28 -6.34 4.12
CA PHE A 11 0.63 -7.15 4.94
C PHE A 11 0.20 -7.18 6.40
N ASP A 12 0.52 -8.30 7.04
CA ASP A 12 0.25 -8.51 8.45
C ASP A 12 1.49 -8.21 9.28
N VAL A 13 1.34 -7.40 10.33
CA VAL A 13 2.42 -7.08 11.26
C VAL A 13 2.04 -7.46 12.67
N ASN A 14 2.95 -8.12 13.36
CA ASN A 14 2.85 -8.33 14.79
C ASN A 14 3.44 -7.11 15.55
N LEU A 15 2.58 -6.17 15.95
CA LEU A 15 2.96 -5.00 16.74
C LEU A 15 2.88 -5.32 18.24
N LYS A 16 4.02 -5.72 18.81
CA LYS A 16 4.14 -5.95 20.25
C LYS A 16 4.16 -4.62 21.00
N SER A 17 3.02 -4.18 21.54
CA SER A 17 3.00 -3.08 22.50
C SER A 17 3.56 -3.56 23.85
N GLN A 18 4.35 -2.73 24.54
CA GLN A 18 4.75 -3.02 25.92
C GLN A 18 3.48 -2.97 26.79
N VAL A 19 2.95 -4.15 27.14
CA VAL A 19 1.73 -4.28 27.94
C VAL A 19 2.07 -3.85 29.36
N SER A 20 1.53 -2.70 29.81
CA SER A 20 1.37 -2.45 31.24
C SER A 20 0.60 -3.63 31.82
N THR A 21 1.07 -4.20 32.92
CA THR A 21 0.71 -5.49 33.57
C THR A 21 -0.79 -5.73 33.84
N VAL A 22 -1.67 -4.85 33.39
CA VAL A 22 -3.12 -5.04 33.34
C VAL A 22 -3.46 -5.95 32.17
N GLU A 23 -4.06 -7.11 32.48
CA GLU A 23 -4.59 -8.08 31.51
C GLU A 23 -5.61 -7.43 30.57
N LYS A 24 -5.14 -6.86 29.47
CA LYS A 24 -5.95 -6.60 28.28
C LYS A 24 -5.35 -7.41 27.16
N SER A 25 -6.13 -8.31 26.57
CA SER A 25 -5.78 -9.03 25.35
C SER A 25 -5.72 -8.03 24.20
N ASN A 26 -4.59 -7.34 24.06
CA ASN A 26 -4.37 -6.45 22.94
C ASN A 26 -4.05 -7.32 21.73
N ASP A 27 -4.92 -7.32 20.73
CA ASP A 27 -4.67 -8.05 19.50
C ASP A 27 -3.40 -7.49 18.86
N SER A 28 -2.35 -8.31 18.81
CA SER A 28 -1.01 -7.88 18.38
C SER A 28 -0.83 -8.00 16.87
N LEU A 29 -1.64 -8.84 16.22
CA LEU A 29 -1.67 -8.96 14.77
C LEU A 29 -2.46 -7.77 14.20
N LYS A 30 -1.85 -7.05 13.27
CA LYS A 30 -2.45 -5.91 12.59
C LYS A 30 -2.39 -6.13 11.09
N HIS A 31 -3.55 -6.06 10.44
CA HIS A 31 -3.69 -6.02 8.99
C HIS A 31 -3.45 -4.58 8.53
N LEU A 32 -2.40 -4.35 7.75
CA LEU A 32 -2.01 -3.03 7.25
C LEU A 32 -1.94 -3.03 5.73
N ILE A 33 -2.03 -1.83 5.16
CA ILE A 33 -1.86 -1.58 3.73
C ILE A 33 -0.74 -0.55 3.59
N SER A 34 0.26 -0.85 2.77
CA SER A 34 1.25 0.13 2.33
C SER A 34 0.93 0.58 0.91
N GLY A 35 1.24 1.83 0.61
CA GLY A 35 1.08 2.41 -0.72
C GLY A 35 2.38 3.08 -1.16
N LEU A 36 2.76 2.88 -2.42
CA LEU A 36 3.88 3.55 -3.06
C LEU A 36 3.40 4.36 -4.26
N LEU A 37 3.81 5.62 -4.31
CA LEU A 37 3.57 6.52 -5.44
C LEU A 37 4.91 6.87 -6.08
N PHE A 38 5.03 6.63 -7.39
CA PHE A 38 6.24 6.99 -8.14
C PHE A 38 5.90 7.49 -9.54
N PRO A 39 6.72 8.40 -10.11
CA PRO A 39 6.54 8.86 -11.48
C PRO A 39 6.84 7.72 -12.46
N MET A 40 6.04 7.62 -13.52
CA MET A 40 6.34 6.72 -14.64
C MET A 40 7.49 7.32 -15.46
N VAL A 41 8.63 6.64 -15.42
CA VAL A 41 9.90 7.07 -16.04
C VAL A 41 10.11 6.40 -17.41
N HIS A 42 11.19 6.74 -18.11
CA HIS A 42 11.59 6.14 -19.41
C HIS A 42 10.67 6.50 -20.60
N GLY A 43 10.10 7.71 -20.60
CA GLY A 43 9.37 8.24 -21.76
C GLY A 43 7.93 7.75 -21.88
N VAL A 44 7.38 7.09 -20.86
CA VAL A 44 5.95 6.74 -20.79
C VAL A 44 5.11 8.00 -20.97
N CYS A 45 4.15 7.92 -21.89
CA CYS A 45 3.23 8.98 -22.20
C CYS A 45 1.77 8.53 -22.01
N THR A 46 0.83 9.46 -22.12
CA THR A 46 -0.60 9.16 -21.92
C THR A 46 -1.16 8.17 -22.94
N ASP A 47 -0.61 8.14 -24.16
CA ASP A 47 -1.06 7.23 -25.22
C ASP A 47 -0.71 5.76 -24.91
N ASP A 48 0.34 5.52 -24.12
CA ASP A 48 0.71 4.19 -23.63
C ASP A 48 -0.30 3.66 -22.60
N LEU A 49 -1.08 4.55 -21.99
CA LEU A 49 -2.03 4.25 -20.91
C LEU A 49 -3.49 4.20 -21.40
N LYS A 50 -3.71 4.19 -22.71
CA LYS A 50 -5.05 4.20 -23.33
C LYS A 50 -6.01 3.07 -22.90
N CYS A 51 -5.48 2.01 -22.28
CA CYS A 51 -6.25 0.88 -21.79
C CYS A 51 -6.24 0.75 -20.26
N SER A 52 -5.89 1.83 -19.54
CA SER A 52 -5.80 1.78 -18.08
C SER A 52 -7.14 1.43 -17.44
N ASP A 53 -8.24 1.96 -17.98
CA ASP A 53 -9.57 1.82 -17.39
C ASP A 53 -10.14 0.40 -17.57
N GLU A 54 -9.62 -0.36 -18.53
CA GLU A 54 -10.03 -1.75 -18.79
C GLU A 54 -9.22 -2.78 -17.98
N LEU A 55 -8.07 -2.39 -17.44
CA LEU A 55 -7.15 -3.29 -16.72
C LEU A 55 -7.31 -3.24 -15.19
N TRP A 56 -7.96 -2.21 -14.65
CA TRP A 56 -8.16 -1.98 -13.21
C TRP A 56 -9.64 -2.02 -12.85
#